data_AF-A0A2X2BN39-F1
#
_entry.id   AF-A0A2X2BN39-F1
#
_cell.length_a   1.000
_cell.length_b   1.000
_cell.length_c   1.000
_cell.angle_alpha   90.00
_cell.angle_beta   90.00
_cell.angle_gamma   90.00
#
_symmetry.space_group_name_H-M   'P 1'
#
loop_
_entity.id
_entity.type
_entity.pdbx_description
1 polymer ?
#
loop_
_entity_poly.entity_id
_entity_poly.type
_entity_poly.pdbx_seq_one_letter_code
_entity_poly.pdbx_strand_id
1 'polypeptide(L)'
;MNEHTISNESLIFSLLLVLVAIFISRKEKLSLEKDIIWSTARAIIQLFIVGYVLTYIFDVDHIILTFLMVLFICYNAAYNAKKRSKYVKDIFIISFVAITTGALLTLSILLFTHAIAFTPIQIIPITGMIAGNAMIATGLCYNQLGQRF
;
A
#
# COMPACT_ATOMS: atom_id res chain seq x y z
N MET A 1 19.53 -21.57 -0.22
CA MET A 1 18.54 -20.51 0.05
C MET A 1 17.57 -21.09 1.08
N ASN A 2 17.66 -20.66 2.33
CA ASN A 2 16.67 -21.06 3.34
C ASN A 2 15.35 -20.45 2.91
N GLU A 3 14.39 -21.29 2.52
CA GLU A 3 13.01 -20.83 2.42
C GLU A 3 12.63 -20.28 3.79
N HIS A 4 12.48 -18.95 3.88
CA HIS A 4 11.77 -18.35 5.00
C HIS A 4 10.30 -18.72 4.83
N THR A 5 9.98 -19.99 5.09
CA THR A 5 8.60 -20.46 5.22
C THR A 5 7.97 -19.58 6.29
N ILE A 6 6.94 -18.83 5.93
CA ILE A 6 6.16 -18.05 6.89
C ILE A 6 5.67 -19.04 7.93
N SER A 7 6.34 -19.08 9.09
CA SER A 7 6.04 -20.04 10.14
C SER A 7 4.69 -19.70 10.73
N ASN A 8 3.91 -20.72 11.09
CA ASN A 8 2.67 -20.54 11.83
C ASN A 8 2.88 -19.67 13.07
N GLU A 9 4.07 -19.74 13.68
CA GLU A 9 4.51 -18.89 14.78
C GLU A 9 4.53 -17.39 14.41
N SER A 10 5.09 -17.05 13.25
CA SER A 10 5.13 -15.65 12.78
C SER A 10 3.72 -15.11 12.54
N LEU A 11 2.82 -15.96 12.03
CA LEU A 11 1.42 -15.59 11.83
C LEU A 11 0.73 -15.35 13.18
N ILE A 12 0.92 -16.24 14.17
CA ILE A 12 0.40 -16.09 15.54
C ILE A 12 0.91 -14.79 16.17
N PHE A 13 2.22 -14.49 16.07
CA PHE A 13 2.78 -13.25 16.60
C PHE A 13 2.21 -12.00 15.91
N SER A 14 1.94 -12.05 14.60
CA SER A 14 1.30 -10.93 13.89
C SER A 14 -0.14 -10.70 14.35
N LEU A 15 -0.91 -11.78 14.59
CA LEU A 15 -2.26 -11.71 15.16
C LEU A 15 -2.26 -11.17 16.59
N LEU A 16 -1.23 -11.48 17.37
CA LEU A 16 -1.06 -10.94 18.72
C LEU A 16 -1.00 -9.41 18.72
N LEU A 17 -0.38 -8.78 17.71
CA LEU A 17 -0.35 -7.31 17.58
C LEU A 17 -1.76 -6.73 17.41
N VAL A 18 -2.65 -7.42 16.70
CA VAL A 18 -4.05 -7.01 16.57
C VAL A 18 -4.76 -7.09 17.93
N LEU A 19 -4.51 -8.15 18.70
CA LEU A 19 -5.06 -8.28 20.06
C LEU A 19 -4.57 -7.17 20.99
N VAL A 20 -3.29 -6.77 20.88
CA VAL A 20 -2.73 -5.64 21.62
C VAL A 20 -3.45 -4.33 21.23
N ALA A 21 -3.69 -4.10 19.94
CA ALA A 21 -4.44 -2.92 19.49
C ALA A 21 -5.87 -2.88 20.03
N ILE A 22 -6.57 -4.03 20.05
CA ILE A 22 -7.89 -4.15 20.67
C ILE A 22 -7.80 -3.84 22.16
N PHE A 23 -6.85 -4.44 22.89
CA PHE A 23 -6.67 -4.21 24.31
C PHE A 23 -6.46 -2.72 24.65
N ILE A 24 -5.60 -2.03 23.89
CA ILE A 24 -5.40 -0.58 24.03
C ILE A 24 -6.70 0.18 23.74
N SER A 25 -7.43 -0.18 22.68
CA SER A 25 -8.74 0.42 22.38
C SER A 25 -9.75 0.29 23.51
N ARG A 26 -9.76 -0.86 24.22
CA ARG A 26 -10.63 -1.08 25.39
C ARG A 26 -10.20 -0.20 26.56
N LYS A 27 -8.90 -0.18 26.86
CA LYS A 27 -8.31 0.57 27.96
C LYS A 27 -8.59 2.08 27.82
N GLU A 28 -8.39 2.61 26.62
CA GLU A 28 -8.61 4.03 26.30
C GLU A 28 -10.07 4.37 25.96
N LYS A 29 -11.01 3.40 26.08
CA LYS A 29 -12.45 3.57 25.82
C LYS A 29 -12.77 4.18 24.45
N LEU A 30 -11.97 3.82 23.45
CA LEU A 30 -12.10 4.32 22.07
C LEU A 30 -13.30 3.71 21.33
N SER A 31 -13.89 2.63 21.86
CA SER A 31 -15.02 1.90 21.25
C SER A 31 -14.75 1.37 19.82
N LEU A 32 -13.48 1.25 19.40
CA LEU A 32 -13.06 0.81 18.06
C LEU A 32 -12.90 -0.70 17.92
N GLU A 33 -13.21 -1.49 18.94
CA GLU A 33 -12.95 -2.94 18.96
C GLU A 33 -13.57 -3.67 17.76
N LYS A 34 -14.84 -3.39 17.47
CA LYS A 34 -15.58 -3.96 16.34
C LYS A 34 -15.00 -3.51 14.99
N ASP A 35 -14.60 -2.25 14.91
CA ASP A 35 -14.03 -1.66 13.70
C ASP A 35 -12.66 -2.27 13.38
N ILE A 36 -11.83 -2.52 14.41
CA ILE A 36 -10.55 -3.19 14.26
C ILE A 36 -10.75 -4.61 13.75
N ILE A 37 -11.66 -5.38 14.36
CA ILE A 37 -11.92 -6.78 13.97
C ILE A 37 -12.44 -6.82 12.52
N TRP A 38 -13.43 -6.01 12.18
CA TRP A 38 -14.01 -5.98 10.84
C TRP A 38 -13.00 -5.50 9.78
N SER A 39 -12.22 -4.47 10.09
CA SER A 39 -11.16 -3.96 9.22
C SER A 39 -10.08 -5.00 8.96
N THR A 40 -9.67 -5.73 10.01
CA THR A 40 -8.66 -6.79 9.92
C THR A 40 -9.17 -7.96 9.08
N ALA A 41 -10.38 -8.46 9.35
CA ALA A 41 -10.97 -9.56 8.58
C ALA A 41 -11.09 -9.20 7.09
N ARG A 42 -11.62 -8.00 6.79
CA ARG A 42 -11.70 -7.49 5.41
C ARG A 42 -10.33 -7.38 4.75
N ALA A 43 -9.31 -6.90 5.48
CA ALA A 43 -7.96 -6.76 4.95
C ALA A 43 -7.32 -8.12 4.63
N ILE A 44 -7.50 -9.13 5.49
CA ILE A 44 -7.04 -10.50 5.25
C ILE A 44 -7.66 -11.06 3.96
N ILE A 45 -8.99 -10.98 3.83
CA ILE A 45 -9.71 -11.46 2.65
C ILE A 45 -9.23 -10.71 1.39
N GLN A 46 -9.10 -9.38 1.48
CA GLN A 46 -8.63 -8.56 0.38
C GLN A 46 -7.20 -8.95 -0.06
N LEU A 47 -6.27 -9.09 0.89
CA LEU A 47 -4.88 -9.45 0.59
C LEU A 47 -4.77 -10.86 -0.01
N PHE A 48 -5.60 -11.81 0.44
CA PHE A 48 -5.66 -13.14 -0.14
C PHE A 48 -6.10 -13.12 -1.60
N ILE A 49 -7.17 -12.38 -1.91
CA ILE A 49 -7.67 -12.21 -3.28
C ILE A 49 -6.62 -11.51 -4.17
N VAL A 50 -6.06 -10.40 -3.69
CA VAL A 50 -5.03 -9.66 -4.45
C VAL A 50 -3.79 -10.53 -4.66
N GLY A 51 -3.36 -11.29 -3.66
CA GLY A 51 -2.26 -12.25 -3.78
C GLY A 51 -2.51 -13.28 -4.88
N TYR A 52 -3.69 -13.87 -4.93
CA TYR A 52 -4.07 -14.82 -5.97
C TYR A 52 -4.04 -14.20 -7.38
N VAL A 53 -4.57 -12.98 -7.53
CA VAL A 53 -4.53 -12.25 -8.81
C VAL A 53 -3.09 -11.95 -9.23
N LEU A 54 -2.24 -11.54 -8.28
CA LEU A 54 -0.84 -11.24 -8.56
C LEU A 54 -0.05 -12.47 -9.00
N THR A 55 -0.30 -13.66 -8.43
CA THR A 55 0.34 -14.90 -8.88
C THR A 55 0.11 -15.12 -10.38
N TYR A 56 -1.14 -14.98 -10.84
CA TYR A 56 -1.45 -15.12 -12.26
C TYR A 56 -0.79 -14.04 -13.13
N ILE A 57 -0.74 -12.80 -12.65
CA ILE A 57 -0.09 -11.70 -13.37
C ILE A 57 1.42 -11.93 -13.49
N PHE A 58 2.05 -12.50 -12.46
CA PHE A 58 3.48 -12.80 -12.47
C PHE A 58 3.81 -13.95 -13.44
N ASP A 59 2.95 -14.95 -13.57
CA ASP A 59 3.15 -16.08 -14.50
C ASP A 59 3.07 -15.68 -15.98
N VAL A 60 2.30 -14.64 -16.31
CA VAL A 60 2.11 -14.17 -17.69
C VAL A 60 3.33 -13.39 -18.22
N ASP A 61 4.17 -12.86 -17.32
CA ASP A 61 5.41 -12.12 -17.61
C ASP A 61 5.33 -11.11 -18.78
N HIS A 62 4.26 -10.31 -18.81
CA HIS A 62 3.98 -9.40 -19.91
C HIS A 62 4.18 -7.93 -19.51
N ILE A 63 5.08 -7.23 -20.21
CA ILE A 63 5.48 -5.85 -19.92
C ILE A 63 4.28 -4.89 -19.86
N ILE A 64 3.34 -4.99 -20.81
CA ILE A 64 2.14 -4.14 -20.83
C ILE A 64 1.27 -4.35 -19.58
N LEU A 65 1.12 -5.59 -19.10
CA LEU A 65 0.35 -5.88 -17.88
C LEU A 65 1.07 -5.31 -16.65
N THR A 66 2.40 -5.41 -16.59
CA THR A 66 3.20 -4.79 -15.53
C THR A 66 3.00 -3.28 -15.48
N PHE A 67 3.08 -2.60 -16.62
CA PHE A 67 2.87 -1.16 -16.69
C PHE A 67 1.44 -0.77 -16.30
N LEU A 68 0.44 -1.54 -16.74
CA LEU A 68 -0.96 -1.32 -16.37
C LEU A 68 -1.16 -1.48 -14.85
N MET A 69 -0.51 -2.47 -14.23
CA MET A 69 -0.54 -2.66 -12.78
C MET A 69 0.15 -1.52 -12.02
N VAL A 70 1.29 -1.04 -12.51
CA VAL A 70 1.98 0.14 -11.94
C VAL A 70 1.05 1.36 -11.98
N LEU A 71 0.39 1.60 -13.11
CA LEU A 71 -0.57 2.69 -13.26
C LEU A 71 -1.77 2.51 -12.32
N PHE A 72 -2.31 1.29 -12.23
CA PHE A 72 -3.43 0.96 -11.34
C PHE A 72 -3.08 1.18 -9.86
N ILE A 73 -1.86 0.83 -9.45
CA ILE A 73 -1.34 1.09 -8.10
C ILE A 73 -1.25 2.60 -7.86
N CYS A 74 -0.64 3.36 -8.76
CA CYS A 74 -0.51 4.82 -8.62
C CYS A 74 -1.88 5.51 -8.58
N TYR A 75 -2.82 5.08 -9.41
CA TYR A 75 -4.20 5.54 -9.42
C TYR A 75 -4.89 5.28 -8.07
N ASN A 76 -4.81 4.04 -7.56
CA ASN A 76 -5.39 3.70 -6.27
C ASN A 76 -4.75 4.48 -5.12
N ALA A 77 -3.43 4.64 -5.14
CA ALA A 77 -2.71 5.42 -4.14
C ALA A 77 -3.18 6.89 -4.14
N ALA A 78 -3.29 7.52 -5.31
CA ALA A 78 -3.79 8.88 -5.45
C ALA A 78 -5.26 9.03 -5.03
N TYR A 79 -6.10 8.07 -5.38
CA TYR A 79 -7.51 8.04 -4.98
C TYR A 79 -7.67 7.91 -3.46
N ASN A 80 -6.86 7.07 -2.81
CA ASN A 80 -6.86 6.92 -1.36
C ASN A 80 -6.25 8.14 -0.66
N ALA A 81 -5.21 8.78 -1.23
CA ALA A 81 -4.67 10.04 -0.73
C ALA A 81 -5.73 11.15 -0.76
N LYS A 82 -6.52 11.25 -1.84
CA LYS A 82 -7.64 12.20 -1.96
C LYS A 82 -8.63 12.07 -0.80
N LYS A 83 -9.01 10.84 -0.44
CA LYS A 83 -9.98 10.59 0.65
C LYS A 83 -9.51 11.11 2.01
N ARG A 84 -8.20 11.34 2.19
CA ARG A 84 -7.63 11.85 3.44
C ARG A 84 -7.70 13.38 3.56
N SER A 85 -8.27 14.10 2.60
CA SER A 85 -8.42 15.55 2.69
C SER A 85 -9.81 16.00 2.25
N LYS A 86 -10.38 16.93 3.02
CA LYS A 86 -11.71 17.51 2.77
C LYS A 86 -11.65 18.94 2.21
N TYR A 87 -10.47 19.55 2.14
CA TYR A 87 -10.34 21.02 2.10
C TYR A 87 -9.75 21.58 0.79
N VAL A 88 -9.08 20.77 -0.03
CA VAL A 88 -8.38 21.26 -1.24
C VAL A 88 -9.11 20.73 -2.50
N LYS A 89 -9.28 21.58 -3.53
CA LYS A 89 -9.78 21.16 -4.85
C LYS A 89 -8.69 20.41 -5.62
N ASP A 90 -9.09 19.52 -6.53
CA ASP A 90 -8.19 18.81 -7.46
C ASP A 90 -7.07 17.94 -6.84
N ILE A 91 -7.22 17.56 -5.57
CA ILE A 91 -6.24 16.73 -4.82
C ILE A 91 -5.88 15.44 -5.54
N PHE A 92 -6.83 14.85 -6.26
CA PHE A 92 -6.58 13.62 -6.99
C PHE A 92 -5.47 13.79 -8.03
N ILE A 93 -5.54 14.84 -8.85
CA ILE A 93 -4.57 15.08 -9.93
C ILE A 93 -3.21 15.41 -9.33
N ILE A 94 -3.18 16.26 -8.30
CA ILE A 94 -1.95 16.62 -7.59
C ILE A 94 -1.30 15.37 -6.98
N SER A 95 -2.08 14.54 -6.28
CA SER A 95 -1.61 13.29 -5.69
C SER A 95 -1.13 12.32 -6.76
N PHE A 96 -1.86 12.18 -7.87
CA PHE A 96 -1.53 11.27 -8.95
C PHE A 96 -0.22 11.65 -9.61
N VAL A 97 -0.04 12.93 -9.95
CA VAL A 97 1.22 13.42 -10.52
C VAL A 97 2.35 13.24 -9.52
N ALA A 98 2.19 13.65 -8.25
CA ALA A 98 3.26 13.54 -7.25
C ALA A 98 3.67 12.08 -6.96
N ILE A 99 2.71 11.19 -6.78
CA ILE A 99 2.97 9.77 -6.50
C ILE A 99 3.58 9.09 -7.73
N THR A 100 3.05 9.35 -8.93
CA THR A 100 3.52 8.72 -10.16
C THR A 100 4.91 9.21 -10.53
N THR A 101 5.20 10.50 -10.42
CA THR A 101 6.55 11.02 -10.69
C THR A 101 7.56 10.48 -9.69
N GLY A 102 7.22 10.44 -8.41
CA GLY A 102 8.07 9.85 -7.37
C GLY A 102 8.33 8.36 -7.60
N ALA A 103 7.30 7.60 -7.96
CA ALA A 103 7.41 6.17 -8.27
C ALA A 103 8.27 5.94 -9.53
N LEU A 104 8.01 6.65 -10.63
CA LEU A 104 8.77 6.52 -11.87
C LEU A 104 10.23 6.90 -11.69
N LEU A 105 10.52 8.00 -10.99
CA LEU A 105 11.89 8.43 -10.72
C LEU A 105 12.64 7.38 -9.89
N THR A 106 12.02 6.88 -8.82
CA THR A 106 12.63 5.87 -7.95
C THR A 106 12.86 4.56 -8.70
N LEU A 107 11.85 4.05 -9.42
CA LEU A 107 11.96 2.83 -10.21
C LEU A 107 13.03 2.96 -11.31
N SER A 108 13.08 4.10 -12.00
CA SER A 108 14.08 4.36 -13.04
C SER A 108 15.49 4.27 -12.47
N ILE A 109 15.75 4.91 -11.32
CA ILE A 109 17.05 4.84 -10.66
C ILE A 109 17.38 3.39 -10.27
N LEU A 110 16.44 2.65 -9.68
CA LEU A 110 16.67 1.26 -9.27
C LEU A 110 16.97 0.33 -10.46
N LEU A 111 16.30 0.56 -11.60
CA LEU A 111 16.53 -0.19 -12.83
C LEU A 111 17.86 0.17 -13.48
N PHE A 112 18.18 1.46 -13.59
CA PHE A 112 19.45 1.92 -14.18
C PHE A 112 20.66 1.44 -13.37
N THR A 113 20.55 1.46 -12.04
CA THR A 113 21.59 0.95 -11.14
C THR A 113 21.67 -0.57 -11.10
N HIS A 114 20.77 -1.29 -11.79
CA HIS A 114 20.64 -2.75 -11.74
C HIS A 114 20.43 -3.30 -10.31
N ALA A 115 19.91 -2.47 -9.41
CA ALA A 115 19.55 -2.90 -8.05
C ALA A 115 18.33 -3.84 -8.08
N ILE A 116 17.48 -3.71 -9.11
CA ILE A 116 16.33 -4.57 -9.36
C ILE A 116 16.29 -4.99 -10.84
N ALA A 117 15.77 -6.17 -11.11
CA ALA A 117 15.52 -6.66 -12.46
C ALA A 117 14.20 -6.12 -13.00
N PHE A 118 14.11 -5.94 -14.32
CA PHE A 118 12.87 -5.54 -14.97
C PHE A 118 11.90 -6.74 -15.10
N THR A 119 11.42 -7.24 -13.97
CA THR A 119 10.48 -8.37 -13.90
C THR A 119 9.23 -7.97 -13.10
N PRO A 120 8.03 -8.46 -13.47
CA PRO A 120 6.77 -8.11 -12.80
C PRO A 120 6.80 -8.37 -11.29
N ILE A 121 7.43 -9.49 -10.89
CA ILE A 121 7.55 -9.92 -9.49
C ILE A 121 8.38 -8.95 -8.63
N GLN A 122 9.26 -8.14 -9.22
CA GLN A 122 10.00 -7.10 -8.50
C GLN A 122 9.35 -5.72 -8.66
N ILE A 123 8.99 -5.33 -9.88
CA ILE A 123 8.47 -3.99 -10.17
C ILE A 123 7.15 -3.75 -9.44
N ILE A 124 6.20 -4.68 -9.50
CA ILE A 124 4.85 -4.46 -8.96
C ILE A 124 4.89 -4.29 -7.44
N PRO A 125 5.54 -5.17 -6.65
CA PRO A 125 5.64 -4.98 -5.19
C PRO A 125 6.40 -3.71 -4.81
N ILE A 126 7.50 -3.40 -5.48
CA ILE A 126 8.31 -2.20 -5.18
C ILE A 126 7.52 -0.93 -5.48
N THR A 127 6.81 -0.90 -6.60
CA THR A 127 5.86 0.19 -6.92
C THR A 127 4.82 0.34 -5.81
N GLY A 128 4.24 -0.78 -5.34
CA GLY A 128 3.28 -0.80 -4.24
C GLY A 128 3.84 -0.15 -2.97
N MET A 129 5.07 -0.48 -2.58
CA MET A 129 5.73 0.11 -1.41
C MET A 129 5.99 1.62 -1.58
N ILE A 130 6.52 2.04 -2.74
CA ILE A 130 6.81 3.45 -3.01
C ILE A 130 5.52 4.27 -3.02
N ALA A 131 4.51 3.83 -3.78
CA ALA A 131 3.23 4.52 -3.90
C ALA A 131 2.46 4.54 -2.57
N GLY A 132 2.53 3.47 -1.78
CA GLY A 132 1.93 3.39 -0.45
C GLY A 132 2.54 4.41 0.52
N ASN A 133 3.87 4.52 0.55
CA ASN A 133 4.56 5.50 1.39
C ASN A 133 4.25 6.94 0.93
N ALA A 134 4.27 7.18 -0.38
CA ALA A 134 3.94 8.49 -0.96
C ALA A 134 2.50 8.90 -0.62
N MET A 135 1.53 7.99 -0.75
CA MET A 135 0.12 8.20 -0.37
C MET A 135 -0.03 8.62 1.10
N ILE A 136 0.76 8.02 2.00
CA ILE A 136 0.72 8.39 3.42
C ILE A 136 1.29 9.79 3.63
N ALA A 137 2.44 10.09 3.05
CA ALA A 137 3.08 11.39 3.16
C ALA A 137 2.20 12.52 2.60
N THR A 138 1.65 12.35 1.39
CA THR A 138 0.76 13.34 0.77
C THR A 138 -0.52 13.50 1.58
N GLY A 139 -1.12 12.40 2.05
CA GLY A 139 -2.32 12.43 2.88
C GLY A 139 -2.13 13.18 4.20
N LEU A 140 -0.98 13.01 4.86
CA LEU A 140 -0.63 13.76 6.06
C LEU A 140 -0.41 15.25 5.75
N CYS A 141 0.30 15.57 4.68
CA CYS A 141 0.51 16.95 4.24
C CYS A 141 -0.82 17.67 4.00
N TYR A 142 -1.78 17.04 3.33
CA TYR A 142 -3.09 17.65 3.12
C TYR A 142 -3.91 17.83 4.40
N ASN A 143 -3.83 16.88 5.34
CA ASN A 143 -4.49 17.05 6.65
C ASN A 143 -3.90 18.24 7.42
N GLN A 144 -2.58 18.40 7.40
CA GLN A 144 -1.90 19.52 8.06
C GLN A 144 -2.23 20.85 7.40
N LEU A 145 -2.28 20.91 6.07
CA LEU A 145 -2.68 22.12 5.34
C LEU A 145 -4.12 22.52 5.67
N GLY A 146 -5.06 21.57 5.66
CA GLY A 146 -6.47 21.84 5.98
C GLY A 146 -6.75 22.13 7.46
N GLN A 147 -5.79 21.90 8.35
CA GLN A 147 -5.89 22.31 9.76
C GLN A 147 -5.33 23.71 10.02
N ARG A 148 -4.45 24.21 9.14
CA ARG A 148 -3.79 25.51 9.29
C ARG A 148 -4.50 26.66 8.57
N PHE A 149 -5.43 26.36 7.66
CA PHE A 149 -6.24 27.31 6.91
C PHE A 149 -7.71 26.91 6.99
#